data_AF-A0A8C1EI33-F1
#
_entry.id   AF-A0A8C1EI33-F1
#
_cell.length_a   1.000
_cell.length_b   1.000
_cell.length_c   1.000
_cell.angle_alpha   90.00
_cell.angle_beta   90.00
_cell.angle_gamma   90.00
#
_symmetry.space_group_name_H-M   'P 1'
#
loop_
_entity.id
_entity.type
_entity.pdbx_description
1 polymer ?
#
loop_
_entity_poly.entity_id
_entity_poly.type
_entity_poly.pdbx_seq_one_letter_code
_entity_poly.pdbx_strand_id
1 'polypeptide(L)'
;MTNDLTSESVQTALKNAAVCVMLLPRFLLAAVMLWLLDFLCIRRKVLTKMRESDLSSPDDPPLCVSDSNKMFTLESLRAVWYGHKLDFFKTARLGGAAPNTEVVPLDSASRRGAQRILDYARGRRPLILNFGSSFQRVARQYADIADSLLVYIEEAHPSDGWVSSDAPYQIPRHRCLEDRLRAAELMNREAQGSAVVVDTMENSSNSAYGAYFERLYILKDEKVVYQGGRGPEGYRVSELRDWLERYRSDLEASNAETVVHV
;
A
#
# COMPACT_ATOMS: atom_id res chain seq x y z
N MET A 1 -10.39 44.57 -3.90
CA MET A 1 -10.11 43.44 -2.98
C MET A 1 -11.13 42.30 -3.07
N THR A 2 -12.33 42.50 -3.61
CA THR A 2 -13.38 41.46 -3.73
C THR A 2 -13.29 40.60 -5.00
N ASN A 3 -12.63 41.06 -6.06
CA ASN A 3 -12.58 40.36 -7.36
C ASN A 3 -11.54 39.21 -7.42
N ASP A 4 -10.49 39.24 -6.60
CA ASP A 4 -9.46 38.19 -6.60
C ASP A 4 -9.94 36.91 -5.90
N LEU A 5 -10.72 37.04 -4.82
CA LEU A 5 -11.29 35.91 -4.08
C LEU A 5 -12.30 35.10 -4.92
N THR A 6 -13.02 35.77 -5.81
CA THR A 6 -13.96 35.10 -6.75
C THR A 6 -13.23 34.41 -7.90
N SER A 7 -12.08 34.94 -8.33
CA SER A 7 -11.26 34.35 -9.39
C SER A 7 -10.60 33.05 -8.91
N GLU A 8 -10.01 33.05 -7.71
CA GLU A 8 -9.40 31.85 -7.12
C GLU A 8 -10.43 30.76 -6.82
N SER A 9 -11.62 31.12 -6.34
CA SER A 9 -12.67 30.13 -6.05
C SER A 9 -13.19 29.46 -7.33
N VAL A 10 -13.35 30.24 -8.41
CA VAL A 10 -13.77 29.74 -9.72
C VAL A 10 -12.68 28.87 -10.35
N GLN A 11 -11.41 29.27 -10.28
CA GLN A 11 -10.30 28.42 -10.74
C GLN A 11 -10.19 27.12 -9.95
N THR A 12 -10.40 27.17 -8.64
CA THR A 12 -10.40 25.97 -7.78
C THR A 12 -11.58 25.06 -8.13
N ALA A 13 -12.77 25.61 -8.37
CA ALA A 13 -13.94 24.86 -8.81
C ALA A 13 -13.73 24.21 -10.20
N LEU A 14 -13.12 24.93 -11.14
CA LEU A 14 -12.77 24.41 -12.47
C LEU A 14 -11.73 23.29 -12.41
N LYS A 15 -10.69 23.44 -11.58
CA LYS A 15 -9.69 22.38 -11.33
C LYS A 15 -10.36 21.14 -10.73
N ASN A 16 -11.23 21.32 -9.74
CA ASN A 16 -11.97 20.23 -9.12
C ASN A 16 -12.92 19.55 -10.13
N ALA A 17 -13.61 20.32 -10.98
CA ALA A 17 -14.48 19.80 -12.02
C ALA A 17 -13.70 19.02 -13.09
N ALA A 18 -12.53 19.52 -13.52
CA ALA A 18 -11.67 18.82 -14.47
C ALA A 18 -11.12 17.50 -13.90
N VAL A 19 -10.70 17.50 -12.62
CA VAL A 19 -10.32 16.27 -11.91
C VAL A 19 -11.49 15.29 -11.85
N CYS A 20 -12.71 15.76 -11.55
CA CYS A 20 -13.90 14.91 -11.60
C CYS A 20 -14.12 14.32 -12.99
N VAL A 21 -14.05 15.10 -14.07
CA VAL A 21 -14.23 14.61 -15.44
C VAL A 21 -13.15 13.60 -15.86
N MET A 22 -11.90 13.75 -15.40
CA MET A 22 -10.83 12.79 -15.69
C MET A 22 -10.94 11.50 -14.87
N LEU A 23 -11.39 11.60 -13.62
CA LEU A 23 -11.51 10.46 -12.71
C LEU A 23 -12.82 9.69 -12.87
N LEU A 24 -13.91 10.36 -13.24
CA LEU A 24 -15.25 9.78 -13.35
C LEU A 24 -15.31 8.59 -14.33
N PRO A 25 -14.73 8.63 -15.54
CA PRO A 25 -14.73 7.47 -16.44
C PRO A 25 -13.95 6.29 -15.87
N ARG A 26 -12.82 6.54 -15.20
CA ARG A 26 -12.02 5.48 -14.55
C ARG A 26 -12.73 4.91 -13.33
N PHE A 27 -13.46 5.74 -12.59
CA PHE A 27 -14.30 5.33 -11.47
C PHE A 27 -15.51 4.55 -11.94
N LEU A 28 -16.21 5.01 -12.98
CA LEU A 28 -17.33 4.28 -13.58
C LEU A 28 -16.86 2.95 -14.16
N LEU A 29 -15.71 2.91 -14.82
CA LEU A 29 -15.11 1.67 -15.29
C LEU A 29 -14.72 0.76 -14.12
N ALA A 30 -14.11 1.28 -13.06
CA ALA A 30 -13.80 0.51 -11.86
C ALA A 30 -15.07 0.03 -11.13
N ALA A 31 -16.12 0.84 -11.06
CA ALA A 31 -17.41 0.48 -10.48
C ALA A 31 -18.15 -0.55 -11.33
N VAL A 32 -18.05 -0.48 -12.66
CA VAL A 32 -18.57 -1.47 -13.60
C VAL A 32 -17.71 -2.74 -13.57
N MET A 33 -16.40 -2.64 -13.44
CA MET A 33 -15.52 -3.78 -13.26
C MET A 33 -15.76 -4.45 -11.91
N LEU A 34 -15.95 -3.69 -10.84
CA LEU A 34 -16.40 -4.17 -9.53
C LEU A 34 -17.80 -4.77 -9.64
N TRP A 35 -18.72 -4.19 -10.43
CA TRP A 35 -20.04 -4.79 -10.70
C TRP A 35 -19.93 -6.12 -11.48
N LEU A 36 -19.02 -6.20 -12.45
CA LEU A 36 -18.74 -7.42 -13.20
C LEU A 36 -17.98 -8.43 -12.35
N LEU A 37 -17.11 -7.98 -11.44
CA LEU A 37 -16.45 -8.79 -10.42
C LEU A 37 -17.46 -9.26 -9.39
N ASP A 38 -18.45 -8.48 -8.95
CA ASP A 38 -19.59 -8.96 -8.16
C ASP A 38 -20.32 -10.06 -8.91
N PHE A 39 -20.61 -9.86 -10.19
CA PHE A 39 -21.30 -10.86 -11.01
C PHE A 39 -20.44 -12.13 -11.22
N LEU A 40 -19.13 -11.97 -11.43
CA LEU A 40 -18.14 -13.04 -11.61
C LEU A 40 -17.72 -13.69 -10.29
N CYS A 41 -17.78 -13.00 -9.16
CA CYS A 41 -17.50 -13.45 -7.79
C CYS A 41 -18.74 -14.11 -7.19
N ILE A 42 -19.95 -13.68 -7.56
CA ILE A 42 -21.21 -14.42 -7.33
C ILE A 42 -21.19 -15.70 -8.20
N ARG A 43 -20.82 -15.61 -9.48
CA ARG A 43 -20.62 -16.80 -10.33
C ARG A 43 -19.48 -17.69 -9.86
N ARG A 44 -18.37 -17.12 -9.36
CA ARG A 44 -17.26 -17.87 -8.73
C ARG A 44 -17.79 -18.50 -7.45
N LYS A 45 -18.43 -17.81 -6.51
CA LYS A 45 -19.06 -18.43 -5.33
C LYS A 45 -19.98 -19.61 -5.68
N VAL A 46 -20.65 -19.58 -6.84
CA VAL A 46 -21.44 -20.71 -7.37
C VAL A 46 -20.60 -21.81 -8.06
N LEU A 47 -19.48 -21.47 -8.72
CA LEU A 47 -18.61 -22.39 -9.49
C LEU A 47 -17.36 -22.90 -8.73
N THR A 48 -16.77 -22.12 -7.82
CA THR A 48 -15.57 -22.42 -7.00
C THR A 48 -15.89 -23.28 -5.78
N LYS A 49 -17.14 -23.72 -5.60
CA LYS A 49 -17.42 -24.92 -4.80
C LYS A 49 -16.80 -26.19 -5.42
N MET A 50 -16.11 -26.09 -6.56
CA MET A 50 -15.49 -27.23 -7.25
C MET A 50 -14.12 -27.01 -7.90
N ARG A 51 -13.41 -25.88 -7.71
CA ARG A 51 -12.08 -25.71 -8.34
C ARG A 51 -11.20 -24.62 -7.72
N GLU A 52 -10.63 -24.91 -6.56
CA GLU A 52 -9.44 -24.22 -6.06
C GLU A 52 -8.19 -25.04 -6.42
N SER A 53 -7.60 -24.72 -7.57
CA SER A 53 -6.20 -24.93 -7.88
C SER A 53 -5.89 -24.15 -9.17
N ASP A 54 -4.70 -23.56 -9.25
CA ASP A 54 -3.96 -23.27 -10.50
C ASP A 54 -3.62 -21.80 -10.86
N LEU A 55 -3.89 -20.76 -10.05
CA LEU A 55 -3.43 -19.39 -10.44
C LEU A 55 -2.85 -18.46 -9.35
N SER A 56 -2.80 -18.85 -8.08
CA SER A 56 -2.19 -18.04 -7.00
C SER A 56 -0.97 -18.75 -6.41
N SER A 57 0.14 -18.03 -6.25
CA SER A 57 1.33 -18.54 -5.54
C SER A 57 0.95 -18.80 -4.07
N PRO A 58 1.47 -19.86 -3.42
CA PRO A 58 1.18 -20.16 -2.01
C PRO A 58 1.66 -19.08 -1.02
N ASP A 59 2.32 -18.04 -1.52
CA ASP A 59 2.86 -16.92 -0.75
C ASP A 59 2.01 -15.65 -0.85
N ASP A 60 1.09 -15.57 -1.83
CA ASP A 60 0.19 -14.43 -1.96
C ASP A 60 -0.97 -14.60 -0.95
N PRO A 61 -1.34 -13.56 -0.18
CA PRO A 61 -2.47 -13.67 0.75
C PRO A 61 -3.76 -13.98 -0.02
N PRO A 62 -4.70 -14.73 0.57
CA PRO A 62 -5.99 -14.94 -0.05
C PRO A 62 -6.63 -13.58 -0.33
N LEU A 63 -7.24 -13.43 -1.51
CA LEU A 63 -8.03 -12.24 -1.84
C LEU A 63 -9.25 -12.21 -0.90
N CYS A 64 -9.13 -11.50 0.22
CA CYS A 64 -10.23 -11.30 1.16
C CYS A 64 -11.22 -10.29 0.56
N VAL A 65 -12.23 -10.80 -0.13
CA VAL A 65 -13.38 -9.99 -0.56
C VAL A 65 -14.33 -9.89 0.63
N SER A 66 -14.43 -8.71 1.23
CA SER A 66 -15.29 -8.47 2.41
C SER A 66 -16.71 -9.00 2.19
N ASP A 67 -17.07 -10.06 2.92
CA ASP A 67 -18.36 -10.75 2.77
C ASP A 67 -19.55 -9.99 3.39
N SER A 68 -19.28 -8.94 4.18
CA SER A 68 -20.28 -8.23 4.97
C SER A 68 -20.30 -6.72 4.71
N ASN A 69 -20.47 -6.35 3.43
CA ASN A 69 -21.29 -5.23 2.99
C ASN A 69 -21.31 -5.25 1.45
N LYS A 70 -22.49 -5.38 0.84
CA LYS A 70 -22.70 -5.36 -0.62
C LYS A 70 -21.71 -4.38 -1.27
N MET A 71 -20.99 -4.78 -2.32
CA MET A 71 -19.93 -3.94 -2.93
C MET A 71 -20.47 -2.59 -3.51
N PHE A 72 -21.78 -2.36 -3.40
CA PHE A 72 -22.54 -1.13 -3.73
C PHE A 72 -23.08 -0.35 -2.52
N THR A 73 -22.48 -0.46 -1.34
CA THR A 73 -22.77 0.51 -0.26
C THR A 73 -22.16 1.86 -0.58
N LEU A 74 -22.72 2.94 -0.01
CA LEU A 74 -22.18 4.28 -0.18
C LEU A 74 -20.75 4.35 0.39
N GLU A 75 -20.51 3.60 1.46
CA GLU A 75 -19.25 3.43 2.17
C GLU A 75 -18.21 2.72 1.30
N SER A 76 -18.56 1.62 0.64
CA SER A 76 -17.65 0.92 -0.29
C SER A 76 -17.28 1.79 -1.50
N LEU A 77 -18.26 2.46 -2.10
CA LEU A 77 -18.01 3.39 -3.22
C LEU A 77 -17.11 4.56 -2.80
N ARG A 78 -17.32 5.11 -1.60
CA ARG A 78 -16.46 6.16 -1.03
C ARG A 78 -15.03 5.67 -0.81
N ALA A 79 -14.85 4.46 -0.27
CA ALA A 79 -13.53 3.86 -0.05
C ALA A 79 -12.78 3.61 -1.37
N VAL A 80 -13.47 3.06 -2.38
CA VAL A 80 -12.89 2.86 -3.72
C VAL A 80 -12.51 4.20 -4.36
N TRP A 81 -13.40 5.19 -4.30
CA TRP A 81 -13.11 6.54 -4.81
C TRP A 81 -11.93 7.18 -4.09
N TYR A 82 -11.86 7.04 -2.76
CA TYR A 82 -10.77 7.55 -1.94
C TYR A 82 -9.43 6.93 -2.34
N GLY A 83 -9.34 5.59 -2.45
CA GLY A 83 -8.15 4.91 -2.94
C GLY A 83 -7.76 5.35 -4.36
N HIS A 84 -8.75 5.54 -5.24
CA HIS A 84 -8.51 6.04 -6.59
C HIS A 84 -7.95 7.46 -6.63
N LYS A 85 -8.50 8.34 -5.78
CA LYS A 85 -8.04 9.72 -5.63
C LYS A 85 -6.61 9.74 -5.11
N LEU A 86 -6.31 8.99 -4.05
CA LEU A 86 -4.96 8.93 -3.48
C LEU A 86 -3.94 8.48 -4.53
N ASP A 87 -4.19 7.40 -5.26
CA ASP A 87 -3.22 6.94 -6.26
C ASP A 87 -3.10 7.89 -7.46
N PHE A 88 -4.15 8.64 -7.79
CA PHE A 88 -4.04 9.67 -8.81
C PHE A 88 -3.10 10.80 -8.36
N PHE A 89 -3.25 11.28 -7.12
CA PHE A 89 -2.48 12.39 -6.57
C PHE A 89 -1.15 12.01 -5.93
N LYS A 90 -0.85 10.71 -5.80
CA LYS A 90 0.41 10.23 -5.23
C LYS A 90 1.62 10.81 -5.97
N THR A 91 2.66 11.09 -5.20
CA THR A 91 3.95 11.58 -5.71
C THR A 91 4.88 10.43 -6.04
N ALA A 92 4.76 9.28 -5.37
CA ALA A 92 5.55 8.09 -5.68
C ALA A 92 5.23 7.56 -7.08
N ARG A 93 6.22 7.56 -7.97
CA ARG A 93 6.14 7.05 -9.34
C ARG A 93 7.37 6.21 -9.64
N LEU A 94 7.19 5.10 -10.33
CA LEU A 94 8.29 4.27 -10.82
C LEU A 94 9.31 5.13 -11.58
N GLY A 95 10.59 5.00 -11.22
CA GLY A 95 11.72 5.77 -11.75
C GLY A 95 11.90 7.17 -11.15
N GLY A 96 10.89 7.68 -10.43
CA GLY A 96 10.93 8.97 -9.74
C GLY A 96 11.59 8.92 -8.37
N ALA A 97 11.75 10.09 -7.75
CA ALA A 97 12.23 10.20 -6.37
C ALA A 97 11.23 9.57 -5.39
N ALA A 98 11.76 8.84 -4.41
CA ALA A 98 10.98 8.26 -3.33
C ALA A 98 10.53 9.35 -2.35
N PRO A 99 9.22 9.50 -2.08
CA PRO A 99 8.76 10.48 -1.11
C PRO A 99 9.28 10.20 0.30
N ASN A 100 10.03 11.13 0.89
CA ASN A 100 10.60 10.97 2.23
C ASN A 100 9.64 11.49 3.32
N THR A 101 8.48 10.85 3.46
CA THR A 101 7.43 11.26 4.41
C THR A 101 7.78 10.90 5.85
N GLU A 102 7.17 11.62 6.79
CA GLU A 102 7.34 11.39 8.22
C GLU A 102 6.62 10.11 8.66
N VAL A 103 7.25 9.37 9.56
CA VAL A 103 6.72 8.14 10.15
C VAL A 103 7.06 8.11 11.65
N VAL A 104 6.23 7.40 12.40
CA VAL A 104 6.35 7.27 13.86
C VAL A 104 6.79 5.84 14.21
N PRO A 105 7.94 5.66 14.88
CA PRO A 105 8.36 4.33 15.32
C PRO A 105 7.47 3.80 16.45
N LEU A 106 7.26 2.48 16.49
CA LEU A 106 6.54 1.84 17.59
C LEU A 106 7.25 2.01 18.94
N ASP A 107 8.57 1.81 18.94
CA ASP A 107 9.40 1.89 20.14
C ASP A 107 9.39 3.31 20.73
N SER A 108 8.94 3.42 21.98
CA SER A 108 8.86 4.66 22.74
C SER A 108 10.22 5.32 22.97
N ALA A 109 11.32 4.56 23.02
CA ALA A 109 12.66 5.14 23.14
C ALA A 109 13.10 5.83 21.84
N SER A 110 12.69 5.27 20.69
CA SER A 110 12.97 5.77 19.34
C SER A 110 12.07 6.93 18.90
N ARG A 111 10.99 7.25 19.63
CA ARG A 111 10.11 8.42 19.38
C ARG A 111 10.77 9.78 19.65
N ARG A 112 12.04 9.81 20.07
CA ARG A 112 12.81 11.05 20.29
C ARG A 112 13.36 11.60 18.97
N GLY A 113 12.45 12.01 18.08
CA GLY A 113 12.77 12.65 16.80
C GLY A 113 11.75 12.31 15.72
N ALA A 114 11.52 13.23 14.79
CA ALA A 114 10.76 12.96 13.58
C ALA A 114 11.59 12.01 12.69
N GLN A 115 11.10 10.78 12.49
CA GLN A 115 11.74 9.82 11.59
C GLN A 115 11.02 9.85 10.23
N ARG A 116 11.72 9.45 9.17
CA ARG A 116 11.19 9.42 7.82
C ARG A 116 11.48 8.08 7.14
N ILE A 117 10.75 7.79 6.07
CA ILE A 117 10.88 6.51 5.34
C ILE A 117 12.31 6.22 4.91
N LEU A 118 13.04 7.23 4.39
CA LEU A 118 14.40 7.03 3.89
C LEU A 118 15.44 6.86 5.00
N ASP A 119 15.11 7.19 6.25
CA ASP A 119 16.01 6.95 7.40
C ASP A 119 16.20 5.44 7.65
N TYR A 120 15.30 4.60 7.13
CA TYR A 120 15.37 3.15 7.19
C TYR A 120 16.14 2.52 6.01
N ALA A 121 16.57 3.30 5.03
CA ALA A 121 17.38 2.81 3.92
C ALA A 121 18.87 2.71 4.33
N ARG A 122 19.47 1.52 4.24
CA ARG A 122 20.88 1.32 4.62
C ARG A 122 21.81 1.26 3.41
N GLY A 123 22.48 2.39 3.14
CA GLY A 123 23.45 2.50 2.07
C GLY A 123 22.80 2.26 0.70
N ARG A 124 23.36 1.34 -0.10
CA ARG A 124 22.87 1.01 -1.45
C ARG A 124 21.89 -0.16 -1.47
N ARG A 125 21.52 -0.70 -0.31
CA ARG A 125 20.58 -1.83 -0.23
C ARG A 125 19.18 -1.35 -0.61
N PRO A 126 18.41 -2.14 -1.37
CA PRO A 126 17.01 -1.83 -1.61
C PRO A 126 16.22 -1.88 -0.29
N LEU A 127 15.34 -0.92 -0.09
CA LEU A 127 14.37 -0.88 1.00
C LEU A 127 13.00 -1.30 0.45
N ILE A 128 12.49 -2.42 0.92
CA ILE A 128 11.15 -2.91 0.62
C ILE A 128 10.18 -2.21 1.56
N LEU A 129 9.22 -1.50 0.98
CA LEU A 129 8.20 -0.75 1.70
C LEU A 129 6.85 -1.45 1.52
N ASN A 130 6.26 -1.85 2.64
CA ASN A 130 4.99 -2.54 2.67
C ASN A 130 3.96 -1.75 3.49
N PHE A 131 2.76 -1.55 2.93
CA PHE A 131 1.63 -0.90 3.57
C PHE A 131 0.49 -1.86 3.94
N GLY A 132 0.73 -3.18 3.94
CA GLY A 132 -0.25 -4.24 4.23
C GLY A 132 0.25 -5.30 5.21
N SER A 133 -0.58 -6.30 5.51
CA SER A 133 -0.35 -7.26 6.60
C SER A 133 0.59 -8.44 6.26
N SER A 134 0.71 -8.82 4.99
CA SER A 134 1.21 -10.15 4.60
C SER A 134 2.57 -10.11 3.90
N PHE A 135 3.67 -10.00 4.66
CA PHE A 135 5.01 -9.81 4.06
C PHE A 135 6.20 -10.51 4.76
N GLN A 136 5.99 -11.13 5.92
CA GLN A 136 7.08 -11.64 6.77
C GLN A 136 8.01 -12.65 6.07
N ARG A 137 7.44 -13.56 5.28
CA ARG A 137 8.22 -14.63 4.62
C ARG A 137 9.22 -14.05 3.62
N VAL A 138 8.79 -13.09 2.80
CA VAL A 138 9.66 -12.44 1.82
C VAL A 138 10.68 -11.52 2.49
N ALA A 139 10.28 -10.77 3.52
CA ALA A 139 11.21 -9.96 4.30
C ALA A 139 12.37 -10.80 4.85
N ARG A 140 12.07 -11.98 5.41
CA ARG A 140 13.10 -12.91 5.92
C ARG A 140 13.97 -13.52 4.84
N GLN A 141 13.35 -13.95 3.72
CA GLN A 141 14.05 -14.62 2.63
C GLN A 141 15.11 -13.74 1.96
N TYR A 142 14.87 -12.43 1.91
CA TYR A 142 15.74 -11.46 1.23
C TYR A 142 16.44 -10.50 2.20
N ALA A 143 16.47 -10.83 3.50
CA ALA A 143 17.10 -10.01 4.55
C ALA A 143 18.63 -9.87 4.39
N ASP A 144 19.26 -10.71 3.58
CA ASP A 144 20.67 -10.64 3.22
C ASP A 144 20.96 -9.53 2.19
N ILE A 145 20.05 -9.29 1.24
CA ILE A 145 20.26 -8.33 0.15
C ILE A 145 19.43 -7.04 0.27
N ALA A 146 18.30 -7.07 0.99
CA ALA A 146 17.35 -5.96 1.09
C ALA A 146 16.95 -5.69 2.55
N ASP A 147 16.49 -4.47 2.80
CA ASP A 147 15.88 -4.06 4.06
C ASP A 147 14.35 -4.06 3.92
N SER A 148 13.63 -4.22 5.02
CA SER A 148 12.15 -4.28 5.00
C SER A 148 11.54 -3.36 6.06
N LEU A 149 10.60 -2.52 5.60
CA LEU A 149 9.86 -1.57 6.41
C LEU A 149 8.35 -1.76 6.18
N LEU A 150 7.63 -2.08 7.24
CA LEU A 150 6.17 -2.08 7.30
C LEU A 150 5.69 -0.72 7.82
N VAL A 151 4.90 -0.01 7.01
CA VAL A 151 4.25 1.24 7.40
C VAL A 151 2.77 0.97 7.66
N TYR A 152 2.39 1.01 8.93
CA TYR A 152 1.01 0.88 9.36
C TYR A 152 0.23 2.17 9.06
N ILE A 153 -0.85 2.06 8.27
CA ILE A 153 -1.67 3.19 7.81
C ILE A 153 -3.06 3.18 8.47
N GLU A 154 -3.97 4.00 7.97
CA GLU A 154 -5.36 3.98 8.41
C GLU A 154 -6.08 2.67 8.06
N GLU A 155 -7.03 2.26 8.90
CA GLU A 155 -7.86 1.08 8.64
C GLU A 155 -8.66 1.25 7.35
N ALA A 156 -8.47 0.31 6.42
CA ALA A 156 -9.30 0.22 5.23
C ALA A 156 -10.74 -0.26 5.55
N HIS A 157 -10.87 -1.06 6.62
CA HIS A 157 -12.12 -1.66 7.08
C HIS A 157 -12.35 -1.41 8.58
N PRO A 158 -12.58 -0.15 9.01
CA PRO A 158 -12.76 0.14 10.41
C PRO A 158 -14.06 -0.47 10.95
N SER A 159 -14.03 -0.99 12.18
CA SER A 159 -15.18 -1.66 12.81
C SER A 159 -16.36 -0.72 13.11
N ASP A 160 -16.14 0.60 13.12
CA ASP A 160 -17.16 1.64 13.24
C ASP A 160 -17.56 2.26 11.88
N GLY A 161 -17.22 1.60 10.77
CA GLY A 161 -17.53 2.05 9.41
C GLY A 161 -17.81 0.90 8.45
N TRP A 162 -16.94 0.75 7.44
CA TRP A 162 -17.08 -0.32 6.44
C TRP A 162 -16.46 -1.62 6.96
N VAL A 163 -17.24 -2.33 7.78
CA VAL A 163 -16.81 -3.56 8.46
C VAL A 163 -16.49 -4.66 7.45
N SER A 164 -15.44 -5.42 7.74
CA SER A 164 -15.16 -6.71 7.10
C SER A 164 -15.18 -7.81 8.16
N SER A 165 -16.00 -8.83 7.94
CA SER A 165 -16.03 -10.05 8.77
C SER A 165 -14.74 -10.87 8.70
N ASP A 166 -13.93 -10.63 7.67
CA ASP A 166 -12.79 -11.48 7.32
C ASP A 166 -11.48 -10.88 7.85
N ALA A 167 -11.55 -9.67 8.43
CA ALA A 167 -10.41 -9.03 9.08
C ALA A 167 -10.07 -9.76 10.40
N PRO A 168 -8.79 -10.11 10.62
CA PRO A 168 -8.36 -10.82 11.84
C PRO A 168 -8.57 -9.98 13.11
N TYR A 169 -8.58 -8.66 12.97
CA TYR A 169 -8.79 -7.71 14.06
C TYR A 169 -9.91 -6.73 13.68
N GLN A 170 -10.80 -6.46 14.62
CA GLN A 170 -11.90 -5.50 14.47
C GLN A 170 -11.50 -4.15 15.08
N ILE A 171 -10.74 -3.36 14.33
CA ILE A 171 -10.13 -2.11 14.81
C ILE A 171 -10.99 -0.92 14.36
N PRO A 172 -11.42 -0.02 15.26
CA PRO A 172 -12.17 1.18 14.88
C PRO A 172 -11.26 2.20 14.20
N ARG A 173 -11.84 3.20 13.52
CA ARG A 173 -11.04 4.29 12.95
C ARG A 173 -10.24 5.00 14.04
N HIS A 174 -8.92 5.11 13.80
CA HIS A 174 -8.00 5.83 14.70
C HIS A 174 -8.40 7.30 14.86
N ARG A 175 -8.58 7.75 16.09
CA ARG A 175 -8.90 9.17 16.41
C ARG A 175 -7.66 9.95 16.81
N CYS A 176 -6.66 9.26 17.33
CA CYS A 176 -5.35 9.82 17.66
C CYS A 176 -4.22 8.85 17.30
N LEU A 177 -2.98 9.33 17.37
CA LEU A 177 -1.79 8.53 17.10
C LEU A 177 -1.68 7.32 18.02
N GLU A 178 -2.11 7.43 19.28
CA GLU A 178 -2.06 6.33 20.25
C GLU A 178 -3.00 5.17 19.86
N ASP A 179 -4.18 5.45 19.29
CA ASP A 179 -5.04 4.41 18.73
C ASP A 179 -4.33 3.63 17.65
N ARG A 180 -3.67 4.35 16.73
CA ARG A 180 -2.95 3.76 15.60
C ARG A 180 -1.72 2.97 16.04
N LEU A 181 -0.98 3.46 17.03
CA LEU A 181 0.15 2.74 17.62
C LEU A 181 -0.30 1.42 18.27
N ARG A 182 -1.43 1.43 19.00
CA ARG A 182 -1.99 0.20 19.61
C ARG A 182 -2.39 -0.83 18.56
N ALA A 183 -2.98 -0.36 17.47
CA ALA A 183 -3.36 -1.20 16.34
C ALA A 183 -2.13 -1.80 15.63
N ALA A 184 -1.11 -0.97 15.37
CA ALA A 184 0.15 -1.38 14.78
C ALA A 184 0.93 -2.38 15.66
N GLU A 185 0.80 -2.32 16.99
CA GLU A 185 1.42 -3.30 17.90
C GLU A 185 0.83 -4.71 17.74
N LEU A 186 -0.43 -4.83 17.34
CA LEU A 186 -1.02 -6.13 17.00
C LEU A 186 -0.32 -6.73 15.78
N MET A 187 -0.05 -5.91 14.77
CA MET A 187 0.67 -6.32 13.57
C MET A 187 2.15 -6.60 13.82
N ASN A 188 2.78 -5.88 14.75
CA ASN A 188 4.19 -6.06 15.11
C ASN A 188 4.49 -7.48 15.60
N ARG A 189 3.54 -8.09 16.33
CA ARG A 189 3.65 -9.49 16.80
C ARG A 189 3.75 -10.48 15.65
N GLU A 190 3.09 -10.15 14.55
CA GLU A 190 3.11 -10.94 13.34
C GLU A 190 4.36 -10.58 12.52
N ALA A 191 4.69 -9.30 12.34
CA ALA A 191 5.75 -8.75 11.47
C ALA A 191 7.22 -9.03 11.86
N GLN A 192 7.52 -10.22 12.39
CA GLN A 192 8.87 -10.62 12.79
C GLN A 192 9.87 -10.58 11.61
N GLY A 193 10.85 -9.67 11.69
CA GLY A 193 11.93 -9.51 10.70
C GLY A 193 11.79 -8.26 9.81
N SER A 194 10.78 -7.43 10.03
CA SER A 194 10.65 -6.10 9.42
C SER A 194 10.63 -5.01 10.49
N ALA A 195 11.19 -3.85 10.19
CA ALA A 195 10.94 -2.67 11.02
C ALA A 195 9.47 -2.27 10.85
N VAL A 196 8.77 -1.96 11.94
CA VAL A 196 7.38 -1.52 11.90
C VAL A 196 7.30 -0.07 12.37
N VAL A 197 6.71 0.77 11.52
CA VAL A 197 6.44 2.18 11.79
C VAL A 197 4.99 2.49 11.48
N VAL A 198 4.55 3.64 11.93
CA VAL A 198 3.16 4.09 11.81
C VAL A 198 3.14 5.39 11.02
N ASP A 199 2.22 5.50 10.07
CA ASP A 199 2.00 6.75 9.34
C ASP A 199 1.42 7.83 10.26
N THR A 200 1.71 9.09 9.96
CA THR A 200 1.19 10.23 10.71
C THR A 200 -0.33 10.29 10.61
N MET A 201 -0.98 10.98 11.56
CA MET A 201 -2.45 11.12 11.54
C MET A 201 -2.96 11.90 10.32
N GLU A 202 -2.09 12.68 9.69
CA GLU A 202 -2.32 13.36 8.40
C GLU A 202 -2.26 12.40 7.20
N ASN A 203 -1.97 11.11 7.42
CA ASN A 203 -1.85 10.07 6.40
C ASN A 203 -0.82 10.45 5.31
N SER A 204 0.32 11.01 5.73
CA SER A 204 1.30 11.61 4.81
C SER A 204 1.93 10.56 3.90
N SER A 205 2.33 9.41 4.45
CA SER A 205 2.91 8.28 3.70
C SER A 205 1.86 7.61 2.84
N ASN A 206 0.66 7.36 3.38
CA ASN A 206 -0.44 6.79 2.61
C ASN A 206 -0.78 7.65 1.39
N SER A 207 -0.80 8.98 1.55
CA SER A 207 -1.07 9.92 0.47
C SER A 207 0.04 9.99 -0.56
N ALA A 208 1.30 10.05 -0.12
CA ALA A 208 2.45 10.16 -1.02
C ALA A 208 2.67 8.89 -1.85
N TYR A 209 2.33 7.72 -1.30
CA TYR A 209 2.47 6.42 -1.97
C TYR A 209 1.16 5.88 -2.55
N GLY A 210 0.02 6.54 -2.31
CA GLY A 210 -1.29 6.06 -2.73
C GLY A 210 -1.52 4.61 -2.28
N ALA A 211 -1.28 4.35 -1.00
CA ALA A 211 -1.11 3.00 -0.46
C ALA A 211 -2.35 2.44 0.25
N TYR A 212 -3.47 3.14 0.18
CA TYR A 212 -4.73 2.76 0.83
C TYR A 212 -5.15 1.34 0.44
N PHE A 213 -5.68 0.60 1.42
CA PHE A 213 -5.75 -0.87 1.48
C PHE A 213 -4.41 -1.51 1.76
N GLU A 214 -3.65 -1.76 0.70
CA GLU A 214 -2.33 -2.38 0.78
C GLU A 214 -1.54 -2.08 -0.48
N ARG A 215 -0.22 -2.00 -0.33
CA ARG A 215 0.68 -1.76 -1.44
C ARG A 215 2.13 -2.10 -1.13
N LEU A 216 2.85 -2.51 -2.17
CA LEU A 216 4.28 -2.80 -2.11
C LEU A 216 5.08 -1.81 -2.96
N TYR A 217 6.25 -1.45 -2.48
CA TYR A 217 7.24 -0.64 -3.18
C TYR A 217 8.65 -1.18 -2.91
N ILE A 218 9.57 -0.94 -3.83
CA ILE A 218 11.01 -1.05 -3.54
C ILE A 218 11.64 0.31 -3.83
N LEU A 219 12.38 0.79 -2.84
CA LEU A 219 13.15 2.02 -2.91
C LEU A 219 14.62 1.67 -2.99
N LYS A 220 15.37 2.30 -3.89
CA LYS A 220 16.81 2.15 -3.98
C LYS A 220 17.42 3.44 -4.48
N ASP A 221 18.52 3.87 -3.85
CA ASP A 221 19.20 5.13 -4.18
C ASP A 221 18.22 6.32 -4.22
N GLU A 222 17.35 6.41 -3.19
CA GLU A 222 16.30 7.43 -3.04
C GLU A 222 15.27 7.49 -4.18
N LYS A 223 15.17 6.44 -4.99
CA LYS A 223 14.22 6.32 -6.10
C LYS A 223 13.29 5.15 -5.94
N VAL A 224 12.10 5.27 -6.50
CA VAL A 224 11.15 4.16 -6.61
C VAL A 224 11.58 3.26 -7.77
N VAL A 225 12.07 2.07 -7.45
CA VAL A 225 12.52 1.08 -8.45
C VAL A 225 11.51 -0.05 -8.69
N TYR A 226 10.52 -0.18 -7.80
CA TYR A 226 9.34 -1.01 -7.98
C TYR A 226 8.12 -0.34 -7.36
N GLN A 227 6.97 -0.47 -8.02
CA GLN A 227 5.67 0.02 -7.56
C GLN A 227 4.62 -1.04 -7.84
N GLY A 228 4.07 -1.63 -6.78
CA GLY A 228 2.99 -2.59 -6.86
C GLY A 228 1.67 -1.98 -7.37
N GLY A 229 0.80 -2.86 -7.85
CA GLY A 229 -0.57 -2.52 -8.21
C GLY A 229 -1.37 -2.00 -7.01
N ARG A 230 -2.60 -1.53 -7.26
CA ARG A 230 -3.46 -1.00 -6.21
C ARG A 230 -4.24 -2.12 -5.53
N GLY A 231 -4.34 -2.08 -4.20
CA GLY A 231 -5.22 -2.95 -3.42
C GLY A 231 -4.87 -4.43 -3.55
N PRO A 232 -5.75 -5.33 -3.07
CA PRO A 232 -5.49 -6.76 -3.00
C PRO A 232 -5.21 -7.41 -4.35
N GLU A 233 -5.87 -6.97 -5.41
CA GLU A 233 -5.61 -7.49 -6.77
C GLU A 233 -4.20 -7.15 -7.27
N GLY A 234 -3.64 -6.02 -6.80
CA GLY A 234 -2.33 -5.51 -7.18
C GLY A 234 -1.21 -5.83 -6.19
N TYR A 235 -1.53 -6.37 -5.01
CA TYR A 235 -0.57 -6.81 -4.00
C TYR A 235 0.03 -8.16 -4.42
N ARG A 236 1.02 -8.09 -5.30
CA ARG A 236 1.66 -9.27 -5.88
C ARG A 236 3.04 -9.47 -5.28
N VAL A 237 3.13 -10.41 -4.34
CA VAL A 237 4.39 -10.79 -3.70
C VAL A 237 5.29 -11.50 -4.71
N SER A 238 4.69 -12.21 -5.66
CA SER A 238 5.37 -12.81 -6.82
C SER A 238 6.16 -11.78 -7.66
N GLU A 239 5.54 -10.68 -8.07
CA GLU A 239 6.23 -9.64 -8.87
C GLU A 239 7.39 -8.97 -8.12
N LEU A 240 7.19 -8.76 -6.81
CA LEU A 240 8.24 -8.26 -5.93
C LEU A 240 9.42 -9.25 -5.84
N ARG A 241 9.13 -10.54 -5.67
CA ARG A 241 10.13 -11.62 -5.63
C ARG A 241 10.92 -11.67 -6.92
N ASP A 242 10.26 -11.58 -8.07
CA ASP A 242 10.93 -11.59 -9.38
C ASP A 242 11.86 -10.40 -9.55
N TRP A 243 11.55 -9.25 -8.96
CA TRP A 243 12.46 -8.10 -8.93
C TRP A 243 13.68 -8.37 -8.05
N LEU A 244 13.46 -8.91 -6.84
CA LEU A 244 14.54 -9.20 -5.88
C LEU A 244 15.49 -10.28 -6.38
N GLU A 245 14.98 -11.29 -7.08
CA GLU A 245 15.79 -12.35 -7.65
C GLU A 245 16.69 -11.83 -8.77
N ARG A 246 16.15 -11.00 -9.68
CA ARG A 246 16.96 -10.31 -10.70
C ARG A 246 18.05 -9.45 -10.06
N TYR A 247 17.70 -8.70 -9.01
CA TYR A 247 18.67 -7.90 -8.29
C TYR A 247 19.79 -8.75 -7.65
N ARG A 248 19.47 -9.92 -7.08
CA ARG A 248 20.48 -10.85 -6.55
C ARG A 248 21.41 -11.35 -7.66
N SER A 249 20.86 -11.79 -8.79
CA SER A 249 21.66 -12.26 -9.92
C SER A 249 22.61 -11.17 -10.45
N ASP A 250 22.14 -9.93 -10.56
CA ASP A 250 22.96 -8.79 -11.00
C ASP A 250 24.11 -8.48 -10.01
N LEU A 251 23.85 -8.60 -8.70
CA LEU A 251 24.89 -8.45 -7.67
C LEU A 251 25.96 -9.55 -7.76
N GLU A 252 25.54 -10.80 -7.96
CA GLU A 252 26.45 -11.94 -8.10
C GLU A 252 27.33 -11.81 -9.36
N ALA A 253 26.73 -11.40 -10.48
CA ALA A 253 27.48 -11.14 -11.72
C ALA A 253 28.50 -10.01 -11.55
N SER A 254 28.11 -8.90 -10.91
CA SER A 254 29.01 -7.76 -10.65
C SER A 254 30.18 -8.15 -9.74
N ASN A 255 29.93 -8.98 -8.73
CA ASN A 255 30.96 -9.48 -7.83
C ASN A 255 31.92 -10.45 -8.55
N ALA A 256 31.41 -11.31 -9.44
CA ALA A 256 32.23 -12.22 -10.23
C ALA A 256 33.16 -11.48 -11.20
N GLU A 257 32.66 -10.42 -11.86
CA GLU A 257 33.47 -9.59 -12.77
C GLU A 257 34.59 -8.85 -12.03
N THR A 258 34.31 -8.38 -10.80
CA THR A 258 35.31 -7.69 -9.97
C THR A 258 36.44 -8.63 -9.53
N VAL A 259 36.17 -9.92 -9.31
CA VAL A 259 37.18 -10.91 -8.88
C VAL A 259 38.10 -11.35 -10.03
N VAL A 260 37.63 -11.30 -11.29
CA VAL A 260 38.43 -11.69 -12.47
C VAL A 260 39.44 -10.61 -12.87
N HIS A 261 39.25 -9.36 -12.43
CA HIS A 261 40.09 -8.21 -12.76
C HIS A 261 41.12 -7.82 -11.69
N VAL A 262 41.33 -8.65 -10.66
CA VAL A 262 42.33 -8.45 -9.58
C VAL A 262 43.51 -9.39 -9.73
#